data_AF-A0A3B8NCR0-F1
#
_entry.id   AF-A0A3B8NCR0-F1
#
_cell.length_a   1.000
_cell.length_b   1.000
_cell.length_c   1.000
_cell.angle_alpha   90.00
_cell.angle_beta   90.00
_cell.angle_gamma   90.00
#
_symmetry.space_group_name_H-M   'P 1'
#
loop_
_entity.id
_entity.type
_entity.pdbx_description
1 polymer ?
#
loop_
_entity_poly.entity_id
_entity_poly.type
_entity_poly.pdbx_seq_one_letter_code
_entity_poly.pdbx_strand_id
1 'polypeptide(L)' 'MLIPNQNSDKSLLKRRKFFRDAGTLAGAASLSFPHIANSAPNKSPLKLGLIGCGGRGTGAAHQALSADKDVTLTTV' A
#
# COMPACT_ATOMS: atom_id res chain seq x y z
N MET A 1 5.60 -42.29 12.63
CA MET A 1 6.70 -41.60 11.89
C MET A 1 6.05 -40.73 10.83
N LEU A 2 5.92 -39.43 11.07
CA LEU A 2 5.29 -38.48 10.14
C LEU A 2 6.40 -37.66 9.46
N ILE A 3 6.45 -37.71 8.13
CA ILE A 3 7.39 -36.95 7.32
C ILE A 3 6.92 -35.48 7.29
N PRO A 4 7.74 -34.50 7.69
CA PRO A 4 7.36 -33.09 7.59
C PRO A 4 7.29 -32.65 6.12
N ASN A 5 6.17 -32.03 5.73
CA ASN A 5 5.93 -31.50 4.39
C ASN A 5 6.72 -30.19 4.19
N GLN A 6 7.87 -30.31 3.50
CA GLN A 6 8.83 -29.22 3.23
C GLN A 6 8.37 -28.20 2.17
N ASN A 7 7.11 -28.22 1.73
CA ASN A 7 6.63 -27.36 0.64
C ASN A 7 6.33 -25.92 1.11
N SER A 8 5.86 -25.73 2.34
CA SER A 8 5.36 -24.43 2.83
C SER A 8 6.48 -23.40 3.10
N ASP A 9 7.61 -23.83 3.66
CA ASP A 9 8.71 -22.93 4.07
C ASP A 9 9.47 -22.32 2.89
N LYS A 10 9.51 -23.02 1.74
CA LYS A 10 10.17 -22.53 0.53
C LYS A 10 9.42 -21.36 -0.11
N SER A 11 8.10 -21.26 0.09
CA SER A 11 7.27 -20.22 -0.52
C SER A 11 7.44 -18.85 0.16
N LEU A 12 7.54 -18.84 1.50
CA LEU A 12 7.69 -17.63 2.31
C LEU A 12 9.07 -16.98 2.09
N LEU A 13 10.12 -17.79 1.94
CA LEU A 13 11.47 -17.29 1.65
C LEU A 13 11.61 -16.72 0.22
N LYS A 14 10.90 -17.27 -0.77
CA LYS A 14 10.94 -16.78 -2.16
C LYS A 14 10.33 -15.40 -2.33
N ARG A 15 9.18 -15.14 -1.69
CA ARG A 15 8.48 -13.85 -1.79
C ARG A 15 9.29 -12.71 -1.17
N ARG A 16 9.93 -12.96 -0.03
CA ARG A 16 10.77 -11.98 0.68
C ARG A 16 12.12 -11.74 -0.01
N LYS A 17 12.71 -12.77 -0.65
CA LYS A 17 13.93 -12.59 -1.46
C LYS A 17 13.68 -11.69 -2.67
N PHE A 18 12.61 -11.93 -3.43
CA PHE A 18 12.26 -11.08 -4.58
C PHE A 18 12.08 -9.61 -4.21
N PHE A 19 11.44 -9.31 -3.09
CA PHE A 19 11.26 -7.93 -2.61
C PHE A 19 12.59 -7.28 -2.17
N ARG A 20 13.49 -8.08 -1.60
CA ARG A 20 14.82 -7.61 -1.18
C ARG A 20 15.70 -7.27 -2.37
N ASP A 21 15.60 -8.07 -3.44
CA ASP A 21 16.37 -7.87 -4.68
C ASP A 21 15.77 -6.74 -5.54
N ALA A 22 14.44 -6.53 -5.51
CA ALA A 22 13.80 -5.40 -6.20
C ALA A 22 14.05 -4.05 -5.50
N GLY A 23 14.20 -4.03 -4.17
CA GLY A 23 14.40 -2.81 -3.39
C GLY A 23 15.76 -2.13 -3.60
N THR A 24 16.78 -2.85 -4.07
CA THR A 24 18.13 -2.30 -4.27
C THR A 24 18.28 -1.46 -5.55
N LEU A 25 17.33 -1.54 -6.49
CA LEU A 25 17.36 -0.78 -7.75
C LEU A 25 16.69 0.60 -7.64
N ALA A 26 15.89 0.86 -6.59
CA ALA A 26 15.08 2.07 -6.45
C ALA A 26 15.76 3.21 -5.65
N GLY A 27 17.07 3.12 -5.40
CA GLY A 27 17.81 4.06 -4.52
C GLY A 27 18.35 5.33 -5.17
N ALA A 28 18.13 5.57 -6.46
CA ALA A 28 18.82 6.63 -7.21
C ALA A 28 17.88 7.65 -7.89
N ALA A 29 16.78 8.03 -7.22
CA ALA A 29 15.99 9.19 -7.64
C ALA A 29 15.80 10.14 -6.45
N SER A 30 16.75 11.07 -6.29
CA SER A 30 16.54 12.28 -5.49
C SER A 30 15.45 13.11 -6.18
N LEU A 31 14.21 13.00 -5.68
CA LEU A 31 13.07 13.76 -6.16
C LEU A 31 13.28 15.24 -5.78
N SER A 32 13.57 16.10 -6.75
CA SER A 32 13.40 17.53 -6.59
C SER A 32 11.89 17.81 -6.56
N PHE A 33 11.39 18.33 -5.44
CA PHE A 33 9.98 18.70 -5.30
C PHE A 33 9.80 20.13 -5.82
N PRO A 34 9.09 20.36 -6.94
CA PRO A 34 8.65 21.71 -7.28
C PRO A 34 7.65 22.16 -6.21
N HIS A 35 7.99 23.22 -5.49
CA HIS A 35 7.12 23.85 -4.51
C HIS A 35 5.97 24.56 -5.24
N ILE A 36 4.85 23.87 -5.42
CA ILE A 36 3.61 24.44 -5.97
C ILE A 36 2.84 25.08 -4.81
N ALA A 37 3.17 26.33 -4.51
CA ALA A 37 2.40 27.18 -3.61
C ALA A 37 1.25 27.85 -4.39
N ASN A 38 0.16 27.12 -4.60
CA ASN A 38 -1.20 27.69 -4.66
C ASN A 38 -2.23 26.56 -4.81
N SER A 39 -2.85 26.13 -3.70
CA SER A 39 -4.05 25.31 -3.77
C SER A 39 -5.27 26.24 -3.73
N ALA A 40 -5.90 26.43 -4.89
CA ALA A 40 -7.30 26.86 -4.94
C ALA A 40 -8.13 25.88 -4.07
N PRO A 41 -9.23 26.32 -3.44
CA PRO A 41 -10.09 25.44 -2.66
C PRO A 41 -10.62 24.33 -3.57
N ASN A 42 -9.97 23.17 -3.53
CA ASN A 42 -10.37 21.99 -4.29
C ASN A 42 -11.59 21.41 -3.59
N LYS A 43 -12.76 21.66 -4.18
CA LYS A 43 -14.06 21.18 -3.68
C LYS A 43 -14.34 19.70 -4.03
N SER A 44 -13.33 18.99 -4.54
CA SER A 44 -13.45 17.61 -4.99
C SER A 44 -13.11 16.64 -3.86
N PRO A 45 -13.89 15.56 -3.67
CA PRO A 45 -13.63 14.60 -2.62
C PRO A 45 -12.30 13.86 -2.85
N LEU A 46 -11.61 13.58 -1.74
CA LEU A 46 -10.37 12.81 -1.68
C LEU A 46 -10.65 11.35 -2.04
N LYS A 47 -10.06 10.89 -3.15
CA LYS A 47 -10.22 9.51 -3.62
C LYS A 47 -9.31 8.57 -2.84
N LEU A 48 -9.90 7.60 -2.18
CA LEU A 48 -9.21 6.53 -1.46
C LEU A 48 -9.18 5.26 -2.34
N GLY A 49 -8.02 4.62 -2.43
CA GLY A 49 -7.88 3.29 -3.01
C GLY A 49 -7.53 2.28 -1.93
N LEU A 50 -8.27 1.17 -1.86
CA LEU A 50 -7.98 0.05 -0.98
C LEU A 50 -7.13 -0.97 -1.73
N ILE A 51 -6.10 -1.50 -1.06
CA ILE A 51 -5.31 -2.61 -1.59
C ILE A 51 -5.35 -3.73 -0.56
N GLY A 52 -5.96 -4.85 -0.94
CA GLY A 52 -6.02 -6.07 -0.16
C GLY A 52 -7.26 -6.18 0.73
N CYS A 53 -7.87 -7.37 0.73
CA CYS A 53 -9.11 -7.70 1.43
C CYS A 53 -8.91 -8.18 2.90
N GLY A 54 -7.72 -7.98 3.47
CA GLY A 54 -7.43 -8.39 4.84
C GLY A 54 -8.01 -7.44 5.90
N GLY A 55 -7.96 -7.86 7.17
CA GLY A 55 -8.44 -7.07 8.30
C GLY A 55 -7.71 -5.72 8.53
N ARG A 56 -6.51 -5.57 7.95
CA ARG A 56 -5.76 -4.30 8.01
C ARG A 56 -6.22 -3.32 6.94
N GLY A 57 -6.50 -3.79 5.73
CA GLY A 57 -6.98 -2.94 4.64
C GLY A 57 -8.38 -2.40 4.91
N THR A 58 -9.29 -3.29 5.32
CA THR A 58 -10.66 -2.91 5.70
C THR A 58 -10.70 -1.95 6.90
N GLY A 59 -9.86 -2.18 7.93
CA GLY A 59 -9.72 -1.27 9.06
C GLY A 59 -9.20 0.11 8.66
N ALA A 60 -8.20 0.17 7.78
CA ALA A 60 -7.68 1.43 7.25
C ALA A 60 -8.74 2.19 6.42
N ALA A 61 -9.48 1.48 5.56
CA ALA A 61 -10.56 2.09 4.79
C ALA A 61 -11.66 2.66 5.69
N HIS A 62 -12.02 1.94 6.75
CA HIS A 62 -13.00 2.40 7.71
C HIS A 62 -12.55 3.67 8.47
N GLN A 63 -11.29 3.72 8.89
CA GLN A 63 -10.73 4.91 9.54
C GLN A 63 -10.70 6.12 8.60
N ALA A 64 -10.26 5.91 7.35
CA ALA A 64 -10.20 6.98 6.36
C ALA A 64 -11.59 7.55 6.02
N LEU A 65 -12.60 6.69 5.85
CA LEU A 65 -13.98 7.10 5.57
C LEU A 65 -14.68 7.74 6.78
N SER A 66 -14.22 7.45 8.00
CA SER A 66 -14.80 8.03 9.22
C SER A 66 -14.14 9.35 9.63
N ALA A 67 -12.90 9.60 9.18
CA ALA A 67 -12.14 10.79 9.53
C ALA A 67 -12.67 12.05 8.84
N ASP A 68 -13.18 11.95 7.62
CA ASP A 68 -13.69 13.08 6.84
C ASP A 68 -14.84 12.63 5.91
N LYS A 69 -15.86 13.50 5.79
CA LYS A 69 -17.00 13.30 4.89
C LYS A 69 -16.63 13.49 3.42
N ASP A 70 -15.58 14.25 3.12
CA ASP A 70 -15.11 14.48 1.76
C ASP A 70 -14.15 13.38 1.27
N VAL A 71 -14.13 12.20 1.88
CA VAL A 71 -13.35 11.02 1.43
C VAL A 71 -14.27 10.01 0.73
N THR A 72 -13.86 9.52 -0.43
CA THR A 72 -14.62 8.51 -1.21
C THR A 72 -13.73 7.35 -1.62
N LEU A 73 -14.13 6.11 -1.29
CA LEU A 73 -13.45 4.90 -1.76
C LEU A 73 -13.77 4.66 -3.23
N THR A 74 -12.76 4.74 -4.10
CA THR A 74 -12.93 4.65 -5.56
C THR A 74 -12.44 3.32 -6.13
N THR A 75 -11.42 2.71 -5.53
CA THR A 75 -10.82 1.46 -6.03
C THR A 75 -10.59 0.48 -4.89
N VAL A 76 -10.68 -0.82 -5.18
CA VAL A 76 -10.47 -1.94 -4.22
C VAL A 76 -9.51 -2.98 -4.75
#